data_AF-A0A8T1SN72-F1
#
_entry.id   AF-A0A8T1SN72-F1
#
_cell.length_a   1.000
_cell.length_b   1.000
_cell.length_c   1.000
_cell.angle_alpha   90.00
_cell.angle_beta   90.00
_cell.angle_gamma   90.00
#
_symmetry.space_group_name_H-M   'P 1'
#
loop_
_entity.id
_entity.type
_entity.pdbx_description
1 polymer ?
#
loop_
_entity_poly.entity_id
_entity_poly.type
_entity_poly.pdbx_seq_one_letter_code
_entity_poly.pdbx_strand_id
1 'polypeptide(L)'
;YIPDEWEVSRDKITVIRELGQGSFGMVYEGIAQGIEKEDEETKVALKTVNELATMRERIEFLNEASVMKAFKCHHVVRLLGVVSQGQPALVIMELMTRGDLKSYLRSLRPDSENNPGLPPPSLKDMIQMAGEIADGMAYLNAKKFVHRDLAARNCMVSEDFTVKIGDFGMTRDIYETDYYRKGGKGLLPVRWMSPEALKD
;
A
#
# COMPACT_ATOMS: atom_id res chain seq x y z
N TYR A 1 11.08 16.39 1.82
CA TYR A 1 9.61 16.48 1.94
C TYR A 1 9.27 17.85 2.50
N ILE A 2 8.37 18.58 1.85
CA ILE A 2 7.84 19.85 2.34
C ILE A 2 6.38 19.56 2.72
N PRO A 3 5.94 19.85 3.95
CA PRO A 3 4.54 19.69 4.34
C PRO A 3 3.61 20.46 3.41
N ASP A 4 2.48 19.86 3.07
CA ASP A 4 1.46 20.41 2.17
C ASP A 4 0.06 20.10 2.71
N GLU A 5 -0.99 20.21 1.89
CA GLU A 5 -2.38 19.99 2.29
C GLU A 5 -2.67 18.58 2.82
N TRP A 6 -1.74 17.63 2.64
CA TRP A 6 -1.85 16.27 3.17
C TRP A 6 -1.30 16.12 4.59
N GLU A 7 -0.70 17.17 5.16
CA GLU A 7 -0.16 17.13 6.51
C GLU A 7 -1.28 17.05 7.56
N VAL A 8 -1.20 16.04 8.42
CA VAL A 8 -2.15 15.82 9.51
C VAL A 8 -1.47 16.03 10.85
N SER A 9 -2.16 16.72 11.76
CA SER A 9 -1.66 16.93 13.12
C SER A 9 -1.63 15.62 13.90
N ARG A 10 -0.52 15.33 14.59
CA ARG A 10 -0.30 14.06 15.28
C ARG A 10 -1.32 13.80 16.40
N ASP A 11 -1.81 14.84 17.06
CA ASP A 11 -2.84 14.77 18.11
C ASP A 11 -4.18 14.24 17.60
N LYS A 12 -4.43 14.28 16.28
CA LYS A 12 -5.62 13.70 15.66
C LYS A 12 -5.50 12.20 15.39
N ILE A 13 -4.38 11.57 15.74
CA ILE A 13 -4.07 10.17 15.43
C ILE A 13 -3.98 9.35 16.71
N THR A 14 -4.78 8.29 16.79
CA THR A 14 -4.71 7.29 17.86
C THR A 14 -4.29 5.94 17.27
N VAL A 15 -3.24 5.35 17.82
CA VAL A 15 -2.79 3.99 17.45
C VAL A 15 -3.59 2.96 18.24
N ILE A 16 -4.13 1.94 17.59
CA ILE A 16 -4.92 0.87 18.24
C ILE A 16 -4.07 -0.39 18.44
N ARG A 17 -3.57 -0.98 17.36
CA ARG A 17 -2.84 -2.27 17.41
C ARG A 17 -1.93 -2.45 16.20
N GLU A 18 -0.97 -3.36 16.31
CA GLU A 18 -0.13 -3.78 15.19
C GLU A 18 -0.93 -4.60 14.17
N LEU A 19 -0.68 -4.35 12.88
CA LEU A 19 -1.20 -5.14 11.77
C LEU A 19 -0.11 -6.04 11.15
N GLY A 20 1.13 -5.55 11.10
CA GLY A 20 2.26 -6.30 10.57
C GLY A 20 3.40 -5.41 10.10
N GLN A 21 4.50 -6.03 9.70
CA GLN A 21 5.71 -5.32 9.28
C GLN A 21 5.70 -5.04 7.78
N GLY A 22 5.85 -3.76 7.40
CA GLY A 22 6.04 -3.31 6.03
C GLY A 22 7.51 -3.06 5.69
N SER A 23 7.77 -2.57 4.47
CA SER A 23 9.12 -2.36 3.93
C SER A 23 9.98 -1.34 4.70
N PHE A 24 9.35 -0.33 5.31
CA PHE A 24 10.03 0.75 6.04
C PHE A 24 9.93 0.63 7.56
N GLY A 25 8.96 -0.13 8.07
CA GLY A 25 8.60 -0.14 9.48
C GLY A 25 7.30 -0.87 9.75
N MET A 26 6.82 -0.75 10.99
CA MET A 26 5.58 -1.38 11.43
C MET A 26 4.37 -0.68 10.82
N VAL A 27 3.31 -1.44 10.54
CA VAL A 27 2.00 -0.94 10.16
C VAL A 27 1.04 -1.19 11.31
N TYR A 28 0.30 -0.15 11.68
CA TYR A 28 -0.70 -0.21 12.76
C TYR A 28 -2.10 0.06 12.23
N GLU A 29 -3.10 -0.49 12.91
CA GLU A 29 -4.47 0.01 12.84
C GLU A 29 -4.56 1.23 13.76
N GLY A 30 -5.26 2.26 13.33
CA GLY A 30 -5.49 3.46 14.13
C GLY A 30 -6.81 4.15 13.80
N ILE A 31 -7.06 5.23 14.52
CA ILE A 31 -8.16 6.16 14.30
C ILE A 31 -7.56 7.51 13.94
N ALA A 32 -8.09 8.13 12.89
CA ALA A 32 -7.78 9.51 12.54
C ALA A 32 -9.05 10.37 12.66
N GLN A 33 -8.94 11.52 13.31
CA GLN A 33 -10.03 12.47 13.49
C GLN A 33 -10.03 13.54 12.39
N GLY A 34 -11.19 13.82 11.81
CA GLY A 34 -11.38 14.95 10.90
C GLY A 34 -10.65 14.83 9.55
N ILE A 35 -10.26 13.61 9.12
CA ILE A 35 -9.55 13.39 7.86
C ILE A 35 -10.50 13.40 6.65
N GLU A 36 -11.68 12.79 6.78
CA GLU A 36 -12.65 12.72 5.67
C GLU A 36 -13.75 13.77 5.80
N LYS A 37 -14.32 13.89 7.00
CA LYS A 37 -15.28 14.94 7.36
C LYS A 37 -14.89 15.52 8.70
N GLU A 38 -15.07 16.82 8.84
CA GLU A 38 -14.90 17.54 10.10
C GLU A 38 -15.79 16.85 11.17
N ASP A 39 -15.19 16.55 12.33
CA ASP A 39 -15.81 15.83 13.45
C ASP A 39 -16.08 14.31 13.30
N GLU A 40 -15.64 13.66 12.22
CA GLU A 40 -15.75 12.19 12.07
C GLU A 40 -14.44 11.46 12.40
N GLU A 41 -14.56 10.29 13.04
CA GLU A 41 -13.48 9.34 13.23
C GLU A 41 -13.42 8.35 12.06
N THR A 42 -12.23 8.15 11.52
CA THR A 42 -11.98 7.20 10.42
C THR A 42 -10.99 6.13 10.88
N LYS A 43 -11.31 4.85 10.66
CA LYS A 43 -10.34 3.77 10.85
C LYS A 43 -9.32 3.77 9.72
N VAL A 44 -8.05 3.71 10.07
CA VAL A 44 -6.93 3.91 9.13
C VAL A 44 -5.83 2.88 9.35
N ALA A 45 -5.04 2.65 8.30
CA ALA A 45 -3.75 2.01 8.41
C ALA A 45 -2.65 3.08 8.56
N LEU A 46 -1.79 2.93 9.56
CA LEU A 46 -0.69 3.82 9.87
C LEU A 46 0.63 3.11 9.55
N LYS A 47 1.20 3.40 8.39
CA LYS A 47 2.56 2.93 8.04
C LYS A 47 3.57 3.82 8.77
N THR A 48 4.57 3.24 9.40
CA THR A 48 5.65 3.98 10.05
C THR A 48 6.99 3.70 9.38
N VAL A 49 7.94 4.59 9.65
CA VAL A 49 9.36 4.34 9.41
C VAL A 49 10.04 4.05 10.75
N ASN A 50 10.98 3.11 10.77
CA ASN A 50 11.74 2.78 11.99
C ASN A 50 12.37 4.04 12.61
N GLU A 51 12.36 4.18 13.94
CA GLU A 51 12.96 5.31 14.63
C GLU A 51 14.48 5.44 14.39
N LEU A 52 15.14 4.31 14.14
CA LEU A 52 16.56 4.23 13.80
C LEU A 52 16.84 4.47 12.31
N ALA A 53 15.81 4.72 11.51
CA ALA A 53 15.98 4.96 10.08
C ALA A 53 16.76 6.24 9.82
N THR A 54 17.62 6.16 8.82
CA THR A 54 18.38 7.30 8.32
C THR A 54 17.43 8.37 7.76
N MET A 55 17.91 9.62 7.70
CA MET A 55 17.17 10.71 7.05
C MET A 55 16.82 10.39 5.60
N ARG A 56 17.66 9.61 4.92
CA ARG A 56 17.42 9.15 3.55
C ARG A 56 16.22 8.19 3.49
N GLU A 57 16.18 7.16 4.34
CA GLU A 57 15.06 6.22 4.40
C GLU A 57 13.75 6.92 4.78
N ARG A 58 13.80 7.89 5.69
CA ARG A 58 12.65 8.74 6.02
C ARG A 58 12.16 9.55 4.81
N ILE A 59 13.08 10.09 4.00
CA ILE A 59 12.71 10.82 2.77
C ILE A 59 12.13 9.86 1.72
N GLU A 60 12.73 8.69 1.52
CA GLU A 60 12.22 7.66 0.59
C GLU A 60 10.81 7.19 1.01
N PHE A 61 10.58 7.01 2.31
CA PHE A 61 9.27 6.70 2.89
C PHE A 61 8.22 7.78 2.61
N LEU A 62 8.55 9.06 2.85
CA LEU A 62 7.63 10.17 2.57
C LEU A 62 7.41 10.40 1.07
N ASN A 63 8.41 10.09 0.23
CA ASN A 63 8.26 10.14 -1.23
C ASN A 63 7.30 9.06 -1.76
N GLU A 64 7.26 7.87 -1.15
CA GLU A 64 6.24 6.86 -1.47
C GLU A 64 4.84 7.41 -1.27
N ALA A 65 4.60 8.12 -0.16
CA ALA A 65 3.32 8.78 0.10
C ALA A 65 3.04 9.89 -0.93
N SER A 66 4.05 10.67 -1.32
CA SER A 66 3.88 11.72 -2.35
C SER A 66 3.38 11.17 -3.68
N VAL A 67 3.83 9.97 -4.09
CA VAL A 67 3.32 9.30 -5.30
C VAL A 67 1.82 9.02 -5.19
N MET A 68 1.37 8.57 -4.02
CA MET A 68 -0.03 8.24 -3.79
C MET A 68 -0.97 9.46 -3.82
N LYS A 69 -0.47 10.68 -3.60
CA LYS A 69 -1.25 11.93 -3.68
C LYS A 69 -1.90 12.14 -5.06
N ALA A 70 -1.29 11.59 -6.11
CA ALA A 70 -1.80 11.70 -7.48
C ALA A 70 -2.94 10.71 -7.81
N PHE A 71 -3.26 9.79 -6.90
CA PHE A 71 -4.20 8.70 -7.15
C PHE A 71 -5.58 8.96 -6.57
N LYS A 72 -6.59 8.78 -7.43
CA LYS A 72 -8.01 8.83 -7.09
C LYS A 72 -8.74 7.75 -7.89
N CYS A 73 -8.66 6.52 -7.41
CA CYS A 73 -9.27 5.33 -8.02
C CYS A 73 -9.83 4.44 -6.92
N HIS A 74 -10.98 3.80 -7.16
CA HIS A 74 -11.59 2.91 -6.18
C HIS A 74 -10.74 1.65 -5.93
N HIS A 75 -10.10 1.11 -6.96
CA HIS A 75 -9.27 -0.12 -6.89
C HIS A 75 -7.79 0.16 -6.62
N VAL A 76 -7.46 1.31 -6.06
CA VAL A 76 -6.11 1.69 -5.62
C VAL A 76 -6.21 2.13 -4.17
N VAL A 77 -5.36 1.59 -3.29
CA VAL A 77 -5.33 1.94 -1.86
C VAL A 77 -5.10 3.44 -1.72
N ARG A 78 -6.06 4.12 -1.09
CA ARG A 78 -6.05 5.58 -0.97
C ARG A 78 -5.15 6.06 0.17
N LEU A 79 -4.35 7.09 -0.13
CA LEU A 79 -3.70 7.93 0.87
C LEU A 79 -4.73 8.84 1.53
N LEU A 80 -4.67 8.95 2.85
CA LEU A 80 -5.55 9.81 3.64
C LEU A 80 -4.82 11.00 4.27
N GLY A 81 -3.52 10.87 4.48
CA GLY A 81 -2.72 11.94 5.08
C GLY A 81 -1.30 11.50 5.40
N VAL A 82 -0.49 12.47 5.81
CA VAL A 82 0.92 12.30 6.16
C VAL A 82 1.20 13.04 7.46
N VAL A 83 1.94 12.41 8.37
CA VAL A 83 2.52 13.07 9.54
C VAL A 83 4.03 13.12 9.34
N SER A 84 4.51 14.20 8.74
CA SER A 84 5.92 14.39 8.42
C SER A 84 6.70 15.07 9.54
N GLN A 85 6.01 15.67 10.53
CA GLN A 85 6.63 16.30 11.69
C GLN A 85 6.74 15.35 12.90
N GLY A 86 7.86 15.43 13.62
CA GLY A 86 8.17 14.57 14.77
C GLY A 86 8.61 13.15 14.39
N GLN A 87 8.61 12.24 15.36
CA GLN A 87 8.95 10.82 15.21
C GLN A 87 7.88 9.93 15.90
N PRO A 88 7.60 8.73 15.37
CA PRO A 88 7.94 8.29 14.01
C PRO A 88 7.13 9.05 12.96
N ALA A 89 7.66 9.22 11.75
CA ALA A 89 6.86 9.72 10.63
C ALA A 89 5.75 8.72 10.27
N LEU A 90 4.57 9.20 9.90
CA LEU A 90 3.40 8.36 9.58
C LEU A 90 2.90 8.63 8.17
N VAL A 91 2.49 7.56 7.49
CA VAL A 91 1.68 7.62 6.27
C VAL A 91 0.35 6.95 6.58
N ILE A 92 -0.72 7.73 6.43
CA ILE A 92 -2.09 7.36 6.81
C ILE A 92 -2.80 6.91 5.54
N MET A 93 -3.30 5.68 5.53
CA MET A 93 -3.92 5.04 4.38
C MET A 93 -5.30 4.48 4.75
N GLU A 94 -6.16 4.24 3.76
CA GLU A 94 -7.39 3.51 4.00
C GLU A 94 -7.11 2.12 4.58
N LEU A 95 -7.94 1.68 5.52
CA LEU A 95 -7.76 0.42 6.20
C LEU A 95 -8.30 -0.74 5.35
N MET A 96 -7.42 -1.68 5.00
CA MET A 96 -7.76 -2.91 4.29
C MET A 96 -7.85 -4.06 5.29
N THR A 97 -9.03 -4.24 5.89
CA THR A 97 -9.25 -5.05 7.10
C THR A 97 -8.95 -6.54 6.94
N ARG A 98 -8.92 -7.05 5.70
CA ARG A 98 -8.61 -8.46 5.40
C ARG A 98 -7.16 -8.69 4.99
N GLY A 99 -6.31 -7.66 5.07
CA GLY A 99 -4.87 -7.75 4.82
C GLY A 99 -4.50 -7.93 3.35
N ASP A 100 -3.34 -8.50 3.08
CA ASP A 100 -2.86 -8.73 1.73
C ASP A 100 -3.53 -9.95 1.06
N LEU A 101 -3.73 -9.87 -0.26
CA LEU A 101 -4.42 -10.89 -1.05
C LEU A 101 -3.70 -12.25 -1.01
N LYS A 102 -2.36 -12.28 -0.87
CA LYS A 102 -1.62 -13.55 -0.76
C LYS A 102 -1.96 -14.27 0.56
N SER A 103 -1.99 -13.55 1.67
CA SER A 103 -2.37 -14.10 2.98
C SER A 103 -3.85 -14.51 2.98
N TYR A 104 -4.73 -13.69 2.40
CA TYR A 104 -6.15 -14.02 2.21
C TYR A 104 -6.35 -15.29 1.38
N LEU A 105 -5.72 -15.42 0.22
CA LEU A 105 -5.82 -16.64 -0.60
C LEU A 105 -5.27 -17.89 0.10
N ARG A 106 -4.27 -17.74 0.97
CA ARG A 106 -3.71 -18.84 1.76
C ARG A 106 -4.64 -19.28 2.89
N SER A 107 -5.39 -18.36 3.50
CA SER A 107 -6.35 -18.71 4.55
C SER A 107 -7.54 -19.48 4.00
N LEU A 108 -7.91 -19.29 2.73
CA LEU A 108 -9.01 -20.04 2.08
C LEU A 108 -8.66 -21.48 1.68
N ARG A 109 -7.45 -21.96 1.99
CA ARG A 109 -7.10 -23.36 1.71
C ARG A 109 -7.90 -24.29 2.63
N PRO A 110 -8.39 -25.45 2.15
CA PRO A 110 -9.18 -26.37 2.96
C PRO A 110 -8.47 -26.87 4.23
N ASP A 111 -7.14 -26.94 4.19
CA ASP A 111 -6.26 -27.40 5.26
C ASP A 111 -5.64 -26.28 6.10
N SER A 112 -6.00 -25.00 5.84
CA SER A 112 -5.46 -23.89 6.62
C SER A 112 -6.09 -23.81 8.00
N GLU A 113 -5.26 -23.74 9.05
CA GLU A 113 -5.71 -23.47 10.43
C GLU A 113 -6.46 -22.13 10.56
N ASN A 114 -6.15 -21.17 9.69
CA ASN A 114 -6.77 -19.85 9.67
C ASN A 114 -7.98 -19.77 8.72
N ASN A 115 -8.47 -20.90 8.19
CA ASN A 115 -9.63 -20.90 7.32
C ASN A 115 -10.89 -20.51 8.12
N PRO A 116 -11.61 -19.44 7.76
CA PRO A 116 -12.84 -19.03 8.44
C PRO A 116 -14.05 -19.93 8.12
N GLY A 117 -13.84 -21.15 7.62
CA GLY A 117 -14.89 -22.05 7.13
C GLY A 117 -15.39 -21.70 5.72
N LEU A 118 -14.61 -20.93 4.95
CA LEU A 118 -14.96 -20.52 3.59
C LEU A 118 -14.42 -21.52 2.56
N PRO A 119 -15.18 -21.81 1.50
CA PRO A 119 -14.70 -22.64 0.40
C PRO A 119 -13.63 -21.89 -0.41
N PRO A 120 -12.85 -22.62 -1.23
CA PRO A 120 -12.03 -22.00 -2.25
C PRO A 120 -12.85 -21.05 -3.13
N PRO A 121 -12.29 -19.91 -3.60
CA PRO A 121 -13.00 -18.95 -4.43
C PRO A 121 -13.63 -19.60 -5.67
N SER A 122 -14.87 -19.24 -5.98
CA SER A 122 -15.51 -19.65 -7.22
C SER A 122 -14.86 -18.96 -8.42
N LEU A 123 -15.14 -19.44 -9.64
CA LEU A 123 -14.70 -18.74 -10.86
C LEU A 123 -15.19 -17.30 -10.91
N LYS A 124 -16.41 -17.04 -10.42
CA LYS A 124 -16.97 -15.69 -10.37
C LYS A 124 -16.16 -14.78 -9.44
N ASP A 125 -15.78 -15.26 -8.26
CA ASP A 125 -14.97 -14.50 -7.30
C ASP A 125 -13.57 -14.22 -7.87
N MET A 126 -12.97 -15.21 -8.54
CA MET A 126 -11.68 -15.03 -9.21
C MET A 126 -11.71 -14.00 -10.33
N ILE A 127 -12.78 -13.99 -11.16
CA ILE A 127 -12.97 -13.00 -12.21
C ILE A 127 -13.18 -11.60 -11.61
N GLN A 128 -13.95 -11.49 -10.51
CA GLN A 128 -14.16 -10.23 -9.81
C GLN A 128 -12.83 -9.65 -9.31
N MET A 129 -12.05 -10.43 -8.55
CA MET A 129 -10.73 -10.00 -8.06
C MET A 129 -9.80 -9.61 -9.22
N ALA A 130 -9.79 -10.37 -10.31
CA ALA A 130 -8.97 -10.05 -11.49
C ALA A 130 -9.39 -8.74 -12.15
N GLY A 131 -10.71 -8.48 -12.24
CA GLY A 131 -11.25 -7.22 -12.78
C GLY A 131 -10.88 -6.01 -11.94
N GLU A 132 -11.00 -6.11 -10.62
CA GLU A 132 -10.64 -5.05 -9.67
C GLU A 132 -9.14 -4.72 -9.74
N ILE A 133 -8.27 -5.74 -9.72
CA ILE A 133 -6.82 -5.56 -9.90
C ILE A 133 -6.51 -4.93 -11.26
N ALA A 134 -7.15 -5.40 -12.33
CA ALA A 134 -6.91 -4.89 -13.67
C ALA A 134 -7.37 -3.43 -13.83
N ASP A 135 -8.50 -3.03 -13.23
CA ASP A 135 -8.98 -1.65 -13.24
C ASP A 135 -8.02 -0.71 -12.51
N GLY A 136 -7.55 -1.10 -11.33
CA GLY A 136 -6.53 -0.33 -10.59
C GLY A 136 -5.23 -0.18 -11.39
N MET A 137 -4.76 -1.24 -12.05
CA MET A 137 -3.57 -1.19 -12.90
C MET A 137 -3.78 -0.39 -14.17
N ALA A 138 -4.97 -0.44 -14.79
CA ALA A 138 -5.32 0.38 -15.94
C ALA A 138 -5.32 1.86 -15.57
N TYR A 139 -5.85 2.23 -14.40
CA TYR A 139 -5.80 3.58 -13.87
C TYR A 139 -4.36 4.06 -13.68
N LEU A 140 -3.50 3.27 -13.03
CA LEU A 140 -2.09 3.62 -12.82
C LEU A 140 -1.36 3.82 -14.16
N ASN A 141 -1.57 2.92 -15.12
CA ASN A 141 -0.98 3.04 -16.45
C ASN A 141 -1.45 4.30 -17.20
N ALA A 142 -2.75 4.62 -17.13
CA ALA A 142 -3.31 5.84 -17.73
C ALA A 142 -2.70 7.10 -17.10
N LYS A 143 -2.37 7.06 -15.81
CA LYS A 143 -1.65 8.10 -15.07
C LYS A 143 -0.13 8.07 -15.27
N LYS A 144 0.38 7.20 -16.14
CA LYS A 144 1.81 7.08 -16.49
C LYS A 144 2.68 6.53 -15.36
N PHE A 145 2.08 5.75 -14.47
CA PHE A 145 2.79 5.03 -13.42
C PHE A 145 2.98 3.55 -13.78
N VAL A 146 4.19 3.06 -13.53
CA VAL A 146 4.52 1.63 -13.62
C VAL A 146 4.78 1.10 -12.21
N HIS A 147 3.97 0.13 -11.76
CA HIS A 147 4.04 -0.42 -10.41
C HIS A 147 5.35 -1.18 -10.13
N ARG A 148 5.85 -1.94 -11.12
CA ARG A 148 7.10 -2.75 -11.08
C ARG A 148 7.15 -3.89 -10.05
N ASP A 149 6.16 -4.02 -9.18
CA ASP A 149 6.05 -5.15 -8.25
C ASP A 149 4.59 -5.61 -8.05
N LEU A 150 3.85 -5.75 -9.15
CA LEU A 150 2.49 -6.28 -9.08
C LEU A 150 2.53 -7.76 -8.66
N ALA A 151 2.00 -8.06 -7.49
CA ALA A 151 1.86 -9.42 -6.96
C ALA A 151 0.73 -9.47 -5.93
N ALA A 152 0.21 -10.66 -5.62
CA ALA A 152 -0.84 -10.82 -4.62
C ALA A 152 -0.45 -10.33 -3.21
N ARG A 153 0.85 -10.26 -2.88
CA ARG A 153 1.33 -9.69 -1.61
C ARG A 153 1.23 -8.14 -1.55
N ASN A 154 1.09 -7.50 -2.71
CA ASN A 154 0.97 -6.05 -2.87
C ASN A 154 -0.45 -5.66 -3.34
N CYS A 155 -1.40 -6.61 -3.30
CA CYS A 155 -2.82 -6.33 -3.43
C CYS A 155 -3.43 -6.47 -2.04
N MET A 156 -4.39 -5.62 -1.70
CA MET A 156 -5.03 -5.57 -0.39
C MET A 156 -6.51 -5.89 -0.51
N VAL A 157 -7.10 -6.48 0.54
CA VAL A 157 -8.50 -6.90 0.56
C VAL A 157 -9.27 -6.10 1.62
N SER A 158 -10.34 -5.41 1.21
CA SER A 158 -11.19 -4.60 2.08
C SER A 158 -12.21 -5.44 2.84
N GLU A 159 -12.99 -4.80 3.70
CA GLU A 159 -14.03 -5.45 4.50
C GLU A 159 -15.10 -6.13 3.64
N ASP A 160 -15.50 -5.48 2.55
CA ASP A 160 -16.48 -5.97 1.57
C ASP A 160 -15.87 -6.86 0.47
N PHE A 161 -14.64 -7.34 0.68
CA PHE A 161 -13.90 -8.24 -0.21
C PHE A 161 -13.39 -7.64 -1.53
N THR A 162 -13.54 -6.33 -1.73
CA THR A 162 -12.90 -5.64 -2.86
C THR A 162 -11.38 -5.70 -2.78
N VAL A 163 -10.74 -6.03 -3.88
CA VAL A 163 -9.29 -6.04 -4.02
C VAL A 163 -8.81 -4.70 -4.56
N LYS A 164 -7.80 -4.13 -3.91
CA LYS A 164 -7.17 -2.88 -4.35
C LYS A 164 -5.66 -3.05 -4.50
N ILE A 165 -5.08 -2.30 -5.43
CA ILE A 165 -3.63 -2.19 -5.60
C ILE A 165 -3.02 -1.42 -4.42
N GLY A 166 -2.02 -1.99 -3.76
CA GLY A 166 -1.28 -1.37 -2.66
C GLY A 166 0.24 -1.47 -2.82
N ASP A 167 0.98 -1.03 -1.80
CA ASP A 167 2.44 -1.00 -1.71
C ASP A 167 3.16 -0.38 -2.93
N PHE A 168 3.43 0.92 -2.84
CA PHE A 168 4.03 1.69 -3.93
C PHE A 168 5.56 1.83 -3.80
N GLY A 169 6.21 1.10 -2.88
CA GLY A 169 7.64 1.24 -2.62
C GLY A 169 8.58 0.99 -3.81
N MET A 170 8.08 0.39 -4.90
CA MET A 170 8.81 0.17 -6.15
C MET A 170 8.21 0.93 -7.36
N THR A 171 7.13 1.67 -7.15
CA THR A 171 6.39 2.37 -8.21
C THR A 171 7.16 3.59 -8.72
N ARG A 172 7.04 3.89 -10.01
CA ARG A 172 7.67 5.06 -10.64
C ARG A 172 6.76 5.77 -11.62
N ASP A 173 6.86 7.10 -11.64
CA ASP A 173 6.49 7.92 -12.80
C ASP A 173 7.52 7.67 -13.91
N ILE A 174 7.04 7.50 -15.15
CA ILE A 174 7.90 7.31 -16.31
C ILE A 174 8.67 8.58 -16.72
N TYR A 175 8.33 9.76 -16.18
CA TYR A 175 8.98 11.03 -16.56
C TYR A 175 9.95 11.60 -15.52
N GLU A 176 9.98 11.09 -14.29
CA GLU A 176 10.81 11.70 -13.21
C GLU A 176 12.29 11.33 -13.23
N THR A 177 12.74 10.30 -13.99
CA THR A 177 14.18 9.97 -14.06
C THR A 177 14.59 9.28 -15.37
N ASP A 178 15.46 9.91 -16.16
CA ASP A 178 16.09 9.29 -17.35
C ASP A 178 17.01 8.11 -16.99
N TYR A 179 17.49 8.04 -15.74
CA TYR A 179 18.33 6.93 -15.27
C TYR A 179 18.14 6.69 -13.77
N TYR A 180 17.48 5.59 -13.41
CA TYR A 180 17.67 4.98 -12.10
C TYR A 180 18.30 3.60 -12.30
N ARG A 181 19.59 3.50 -11.97
CA ARG A 181 20.18 2.25 -11.50
C ARG A 181 19.87 2.16 -10.01
N LYS A 182 19.21 1.08 -9.56
CA LYS A 182 19.34 0.71 -8.14
C LYS A 182 20.82 0.41 -7.96
N GLY A 183 21.57 1.38 -7.45
CA GLY A 183 22.97 1.17 -7.11
C GLY A 183 23.01 0.09 -6.04
N GLY A 184 23.40 -1.13 -6.40
CA GLY A 184 23.56 -2.25 -5.48
C GLY A 184 22.40 -3.25 -5.47
N LYS A 185 22.70 -4.38 -4.82
CA LYS A 185 21.94 -5.64 -4.67
C LYS A 185 20.50 -5.47 -4.15
N GLY A 186 19.67 -4.73 -4.86
CA GLY A 186 18.24 -4.63 -4.56
C GLY A 186 17.56 -5.96 -4.82
N LEU A 187 16.78 -6.45 -3.86
CA LEU A 187 15.92 -7.61 -4.07
C LEU A 187 14.96 -7.31 -5.24
N LEU A 188 14.96 -8.20 -6.24
CA LEU A 188 14.09 -8.15 -7.40
C LEU A 188 13.04 -9.27 -7.30
N PRO A 189 11.78 -9.03 -7.64
CA PRO A 189 10.71 -10.02 -7.56
C PRO A 189 10.75 -10.97 -8.78
N VAL A 190 11.86 -11.69 -8.98
CA VAL A 190 12.18 -12.42 -10.22
C VAL A 190 11.10 -13.40 -10.71
N ARG A 191 10.24 -13.92 -9.82
CA ARG A 191 9.12 -14.81 -10.16
C ARG A 191 7.91 -14.08 -10.76
N TRP A 192 7.87 -12.75 -10.67
CA TRP A 192 6.82 -11.86 -11.18
C TRP A 192 7.31 -10.94 -12.30
N MET A 193 8.59 -11.00 -12.66
CA MET A 193 9.18 -10.15 -13.68
C MET A 193 8.98 -10.72 -15.08
N SER A 194 8.81 -9.83 -16.05
CA SER A 194 8.82 -10.19 -17.47
C SER A 194 10.25 -10.50 -17.95
N PRO A 195 10.41 -11.27 -19.04
CA PRO A 195 11.73 -11.62 -19.57
C PRO A 195 12.62 -10.42 -19.90
N GLU A 196 12.05 -9.34 -20.46
CA GLU A 196 12.78 -8.12 -20.77
C GLU A 196 13.26 -7.39 -19.51
N ALA A 197 12.45 -7.35 -18.45
CA ALA A 197 12.84 -6.73 -17.19
C ALA A 197 13.96 -7.49 -16.45
N LEU A 198 14.15 -8.78 -16.74
CA LEU A 198 15.27 -9.59 -16.21
C LEU A 198 16.56 -9.42 -17.02
N LYS A 199 16.44 -8.95 -18.27
CA LYS A 199 17.56 -8.81 -19.21
C LYS A 199 18.24 -7.45 -19.09
N ASP A 200 17.49 -6.41 -18.72
CA ASP A 200 17.96 -5.05 -18.45
C ASP A 200 18.72 -4.93 -17.12
#